data_AF-A0A7V5QBG9-F1
#
_entry.id   AF-A0A7V5QBG9-F1
#
_cell.length_a   1.000
_cell.length_b   1.000
_cell.length_c   1.000
_cell.angle_alpha   90.00
_cell.angle_beta   90.00
_cell.angle_gamma   90.00
#
_symmetry.space_group_name_H-M   'P 1'
#
loop_
_entity.id
_entity.type
_entity.pdbx_description
1 polymer ?
#
loop_
_entity_poly.entity_id
_entity_poly.type
_entity_poly.pdbx_seq_one_letter_code
_entity_poly.pdbx_strand_id
1 'polypeptide(L)'
;MLNPSAQTALFLRFDGAFVKRFRKFSLIVGGLLILVGLAGAVAPQFISILASVFLGWLLVTAGILAGYLVFLSRGRSMIAWLKPVLLVLTGALFLFYPIAGAATLALLLTVYLFLDAFGSLGIGYDLYPVRGWGWMVFNGLISLFLG
;
A
#
# COMPACT_ATOMS: atom_id res chain seq x y z
N MET A 1 14.15 -2.06 -37.36
CA MET A 1 13.14 -1.17 -38.00
C MET A 1 11.87 -2.01 -38.18
N LEU A 2 10.78 -1.68 -37.47
CA LEU A 2 9.56 -2.51 -37.49
C LEU A 2 8.86 -2.44 -38.85
N ASN A 3 8.37 -3.60 -39.33
CA ASN A 3 7.68 -3.77 -40.61
C ASN A 3 6.45 -2.84 -40.73
N PRO A 4 6.25 -2.12 -41.86
CA PRO A 4 5.11 -1.22 -42.06
C PRO A 4 3.74 -1.88 -41.86
N SER A 5 3.58 -3.19 -42.10
CA SER A 5 2.32 -3.90 -41.83
C SER A 5 1.98 -4.03 -40.34
N ALA A 6 2.98 -4.08 -39.47
CA ALA A 6 2.80 -4.16 -38.01
C ALA A 6 2.34 -2.83 -37.42
N GLN A 7 2.73 -1.70 -38.00
CA GLN A 7 2.30 -0.37 -37.57
C GLN A 7 0.83 -0.11 -37.93
N THR A 8 0.41 -0.51 -39.12
CA THR A 8 -0.98 -0.39 -39.57
C THR A 8 -1.93 -1.26 -38.74
N ALA A 9 -1.51 -2.48 -38.37
CA ALA A 9 -2.29 -3.37 -37.50
C ALA A 9 -2.40 -2.85 -36.04
N LEU A 10 -1.38 -2.15 -35.54
CA LEU A 10 -1.40 -1.52 -34.22
C LEU A 10 -2.34 -0.31 -34.19
N PHE A 11 -2.31 0.55 -35.22
CA PHE A 11 -3.20 1.71 -35.35
C PHE A 11 -4.67 1.30 -35.48
N LEU A 12 -4.99 0.22 -36.22
CA LEU A 12 -6.34 -0.35 -36.32
C LEU A 12 -6.88 -0.96 -35.01
N ARG A 13 -6.00 -1.35 -34.06
CA ARG A 13 -6.46 -1.79 -32.73
C ARG A 13 -6.82 -0.63 -31.79
N PHE A 14 -6.30 0.57 -32.04
CA PHE A 14 -6.59 1.80 -31.31
C PHE A 14 -7.56 2.71 -32.08
N ASP A 15 -8.53 2.13 -32.78
CA ASP A 15 -9.60 2.87 -33.44
C ASP A 15 -10.42 3.71 -32.44
N GLY A 16 -11.01 4.82 -32.89
CA GLY A 16 -11.85 5.69 -32.05
C GLY A 16 -13.05 4.96 -31.41
N ALA A 17 -13.47 3.82 -31.97
CA ALA A 17 -14.47 2.91 -31.40
C ALA A 17 -13.94 2.17 -30.15
N PHE A 18 -12.69 1.71 -30.17
CA PHE A 18 -12.01 1.12 -29.02
C PHE A 18 -11.86 2.15 -27.90
N VAL A 19 -11.42 3.38 -28.22
CA VAL A 19 -11.29 4.46 -27.23
C VAL A 19 -12.62 4.84 -26.59
N LYS A 20 -13.71 4.95 -27.37
CA LYS A 20 -15.05 5.23 -26.82
C LYS A 20 -15.56 4.11 -25.91
N ARG A 21 -15.32 2.85 -26.26
CA ARG A 21 -15.73 1.69 -25.46
C ARG A 21 -14.89 1.59 -24.18
N PHE A 22 -13.58 1.74 -24.29
CA PHE A 22 -12.65 1.76 -23.17
C PHE A 22 -12.92 2.93 -22.23
N ARG A 23 -13.27 4.11 -22.74
CA ARG A 23 -13.67 5.27 -21.93
C ARG A 23 -14.92 4.97 -21.10
N LYS A 24 -15.94 4.32 -21.68
CA LYS A 24 -17.14 3.92 -20.92
C LYS A 24 -16.80 2.89 -19.83
N PHE A 25 -16.05 1.85 -20.16
CA PHE A 25 -15.65 0.84 -19.18
C PHE A 25 -14.77 1.44 -18.06
N SER A 26 -13.80 2.29 -18.42
CA SER A 26 -12.91 2.95 -17.45
C SER A 26 -13.69 3.89 -16.52
N LEU A 27 -14.69 4.62 -17.02
CA LEU A 27 -15.57 5.44 -16.17
C LEU A 27 -16.44 4.60 -15.24
N ILE A 28 -16.95 3.45 -15.70
CA ILE A 28 -17.73 2.54 -14.85
C ILE A 28 -16.84 1.94 -13.76
N VAL A 29 -15.64 1.46 -14.12
CA VAL A 29 -14.67 0.91 -13.19
C VAL A 29 -14.22 1.98 -12.18
N GLY A 30 -13.92 3.19 -12.65
CA GLY A 30 -13.60 4.33 -11.79
C GLY A 30 -14.74 4.68 -10.83
N GLY A 31 -15.99 4.68 -11.32
CA GLY A 31 -17.17 4.88 -10.48
C GLY A 31 -17.33 3.79 -9.42
N LEU A 32 -17.17 2.52 -9.79
CA LEU A 32 -17.17 1.41 -8.83
C LEU A 32 -16.05 1.55 -7.79
N LEU A 33 -14.84 1.93 -8.21
CA LEU A 33 -13.70 2.14 -7.31
C LEU A 33 -13.97 3.26 -6.32
N ILE A 34 -14.57 4.37 -6.76
CA ILE A 34 -14.97 5.46 -5.86
C ILE A 34 -15.98 4.95 -4.83
N LEU A 35 -17.00 4.19 -5.24
CA LEU A 35 -18.00 3.65 -4.32
C LEU A 35 -17.39 2.68 -3.30
N VAL A 36 -16.50 1.80 -3.75
CA VAL A 36 -15.77 0.88 -2.86
C VAL A 36 -14.87 1.66 -1.90
N GLY A 37 -14.16 2.68 -2.38
CA GLY A 37 -13.33 3.54 -1.54
C GLY A 37 -14.14 4.30 -0.50
N LEU A 38 -15.29 4.86 -0.89
CA LEU A 38 -16.18 5.57 0.03
C LEU A 38 -16.79 4.63 1.07
N ALA A 39 -17.23 3.45 0.66
CA ALA A 39 -17.70 2.41 1.57
C ALA A 39 -16.62 2.02 2.57
N GLY A 40 -15.37 1.91 2.12
CA GLY A 40 -14.22 1.67 2.99
C GLY A 40 -13.96 2.81 3.99
N ALA A 41 -14.12 4.06 3.57
CA ALA A 41 -13.95 5.23 4.42
C ALA A 41 -15.03 5.33 5.52
N VAL A 42 -16.27 4.92 5.22
CA VAL A 42 -17.38 4.88 6.20
C VAL A 42 -17.21 3.73 7.20
N ALA A 43 -16.56 2.65 6.77
CA ALA A 43 -16.40 1.42 7.53
C ALA A 43 -14.91 1.08 7.80
N PRO A 44 -14.13 2.00 8.42
CA PRO A 44 -12.67 1.86 8.55
C PRO A 44 -12.25 0.63 9.35
N GLN A 45 -13.08 0.21 10.32
CA GLN A 45 -12.86 -1.02 11.09
C GLN A 45 -12.78 -2.27 10.20
N PHE A 46 -13.66 -2.37 9.20
CA PHE A 46 -13.70 -3.53 8.30
C PHE A 46 -12.50 -3.53 7.36
N ILE A 47 -12.13 -2.35 6.83
CA ILE A 47 -10.95 -2.20 5.97
C ILE A 47 -9.67 -2.52 6.74
N SER A 48 -9.54 -2.09 7.99
CA SER A 48 -8.36 -2.35 8.82
C SER A 48 -8.18 -3.85 9.12
N ILE A 49 -9.28 -4.56 9.40
CA ILE A 49 -9.28 -6.02 9.55
C ILE A 49 -8.87 -6.70 8.25
N LEU A 50 -9.44 -6.29 7.12
CA LEU A 50 -9.08 -6.85 5.80
C LEU A 50 -7.60 -6.61 5.47
N ALA A 51 -7.09 -5.41 5.75
CA ALA A 51 -5.68 -5.09 5.57
C ALA A 51 -4.77 -5.96 6.45
N SER A 52 -5.21 -6.24 7.69
CA SER A 52 -4.47 -7.11 8.62
C SER A 52 -4.44 -8.56 8.15
N VAL A 53 -5.56 -9.08 7.66
CA VAL A 53 -5.62 -10.43 7.06
C VAL A 53 -4.74 -10.50 5.81
N PHE A 54 -4.82 -9.49 4.94
CA PHE A 54 -3.99 -9.39 3.74
C PHE A 54 -2.50 -9.38 4.08
N LEU A 55 -2.08 -8.54 5.02
CA LEU A 55 -0.69 -8.48 5.49
C LEU A 55 -0.27 -9.79 6.18
N GLY A 56 -1.15 -10.42 6.95
CA GLY A 56 -0.90 -11.73 7.55
C GLY A 56 -0.53 -12.78 6.50
N TRP A 57 -1.30 -12.87 5.40
CA TRP A 57 -0.98 -13.76 4.28
C TRP A 57 0.34 -13.41 3.59
N LEU A 58 0.62 -12.12 3.38
CA LEU A 58 1.91 -11.69 2.80
C LEU A 58 3.09 -12.09 3.70
N LEU A 59 2.97 -11.92 5.02
CA LEU A 59 4.02 -12.28 5.97
C LEU A 59 4.23 -13.79 6.04
N VAL A 60 3.16 -14.59 6.09
CA VAL A 60 3.25 -16.05 6.08
C VAL A 60 3.90 -16.54 4.79
N THR A 61 3.45 -16.07 3.63
CA THR A 61 4.00 -16.48 2.34
C THR A 61 5.47 -16.06 2.20
N ALA A 62 5.82 -14.83 2.60
CA ALA A 62 7.21 -14.37 2.62
C ALA A 62 8.08 -15.21 3.58
N GLY A 63 7.56 -15.57 4.74
CA GLY A 63 8.24 -16.43 5.72
C GLY A 63 8.48 -17.85 5.20
N ILE A 64 7.49 -18.45 4.54
CA ILE A 64 7.61 -19.76 3.89
C ILE A 64 8.66 -19.72 2.78
N LEU A 65 8.60 -18.71 1.89
CA LEU A 65 9.58 -18.56 0.80
C LEU A 65 11.00 -18.32 1.35
N ALA A 66 11.15 -17.48 2.38
CA ALA A 66 12.43 -17.26 3.03
C ALA A 66 12.94 -18.55 3.70
N GLY A 67 12.07 -19.34 4.33
CA GLY A 67 12.42 -20.62 4.92
C GLY A 67 12.88 -21.62 3.85
N TYR A 68 12.19 -21.65 2.71
CA TYR A 68 12.59 -22.47 1.56
C TYR A 68 13.99 -22.10 1.05
N LEU A 69 14.31 -20.80 0.95
CA LEU A 69 15.65 -20.35 0.58
C LEU A 69 16.72 -20.79 1.59
N VAL A 70 16.44 -20.71 2.89
CA VAL A 70 17.37 -21.16 3.94
C VAL A 70 17.61 -22.67 3.87
N PHE A 71 16.57 -23.46 3.60
CA PHE A 71 16.72 -24.90 3.34
C PHE A 71 17.63 -25.16 2.14
N LEU A 72 17.43 -24.43 1.03
CA LEU A 72 18.18 -24.61 -0.21
C LEU A 72 19.66 -24.22 -0.05
N SER A 73 19.96 -23.17 0.72
CA SER A 73 21.32 -22.71 1.01
C SER A 73 22.09 -23.61 1.99
N ARG A 74 21.56 -24.79 2.36
CA ARG A 74 22.13 -25.70 3.38
C ARG A 74 22.47 -24.95 4.68
N GLY A 75 21.59 -24.04 5.09
CA GLY A 75 21.78 -23.18 6.25
C GLY A 75 21.90 -23.97 7.55
N ARG A 76 23.13 -24.36 7.91
CA ARG A 76 23.44 -24.98 9.22
C ARG A 76 23.37 -23.98 10.38
N SER A 77 23.29 -22.68 10.08
CA SER A 77 23.24 -21.64 11.10
C SER A 77 21.81 -21.46 11.62
N MET A 78 21.62 -21.64 12.92
CA MET A 78 20.35 -21.42 13.62
C MET A 78 19.80 -20.00 13.39
N ILE A 79 20.70 -19.01 13.23
CA ILE A 79 20.34 -17.61 12.98
C ILE A 79 19.63 -17.42 11.63
N ALA A 80 19.93 -18.25 10.63
CA ALA A 80 19.28 -18.15 9.32
C ALA A 80 17.77 -18.43 9.40
N TRP A 81 17.33 -19.21 10.41
CA TRP A 81 15.94 -19.54 10.66
C TRP A 81 15.16 -18.44 11.38
N LEU A 82 15.84 -17.47 12.01
CA LEU A 82 15.18 -16.45 12.83
C LEU A 82 14.19 -15.63 11.99
N LYS A 83 14.62 -15.11 10.84
CA LYS A 83 13.78 -14.30 9.95
C LYS A 83 12.54 -15.04 9.44
N PRO A 84 12.64 -16.23 8.80
CA PRO A 84 11.46 -16.92 8.28
C PRO A 84 10.50 -17.34 9.39
N VAL A 85 11.00 -17.82 10.54
CA VAL A 85 10.16 -18.16 11.68
C VAL A 85 9.42 -16.93 12.20
N LEU A 86 10.12 -15.81 12.37
CA LEU A 86 9.50 -14.55 12.84
C LEU A 86 8.42 -14.06 11.87
N LEU A 87 8.67 -14.13 10.56
CA LEU A 87 7.68 -13.77 9.53
C LEU A 87 6.44 -14.66 9.58
N VAL A 88 6.61 -15.99 9.66
CA VAL A 88 5.49 -16.93 9.75
C VAL A 88 4.70 -16.72 11.03
N LEU A 89 5.37 -16.58 12.18
CA LEU A 89 4.71 -16.36 13.47
C LEU A 89 3.94 -15.04 13.51
N THR A 90 4.58 -13.95 13.05
CA THR A 90 3.93 -12.63 13.01
C THR A 90 2.75 -12.65 12.03
N GLY A 91 2.92 -13.24 10.85
CA GLY A 91 1.84 -13.40 9.88
C GLY A 91 0.69 -14.25 10.43
N ALA A 92 0.99 -15.35 11.11
CA ALA A 92 -0.01 -16.19 11.76
C ALA A 92 -0.77 -15.42 12.86
N LEU A 93 -0.09 -14.61 13.68
CA LEU A 93 -0.73 -13.76 14.67
C LEU A 93 -1.71 -12.77 14.02
N PHE A 94 -1.34 -12.16 12.89
CA PHE A 94 -2.24 -11.28 12.14
C PHE A 94 -3.47 -12.02 11.58
N LEU A 95 -3.33 -13.30 11.20
CA LEU A 95 -4.44 -14.11 10.68
C LEU A 95 -5.36 -14.64 11.79
N PHE A 96 -4.81 -15.09 12.92
CA PHE A 96 -5.58 -15.62 14.05
C PHE A 96 -6.18 -14.52 14.93
N TYR A 97 -5.51 -13.36 15.03
CA TYR A 97 -5.94 -12.21 15.83
C TYR A 97 -5.98 -10.93 14.98
N PRO A 98 -6.85 -10.86 13.95
CA PRO A 98 -6.86 -9.76 13.01
C PRO A 98 -7.24 -8.42 13.64
N ILE A 99 -7.97 -8.42 14.76
CA ILE A 99 -8.28 -7.20 15.53
C ILE A 99 -7.01 -6.61 16.16
N ALA A 100 -6.14 -7.47 16.71
CA ALA A 100 -4.85 -7.03 17.25
C ALA A 100 -3.88 -6.60 16.13
N GLY A 101 -3.92 -7.28 14.98
CA GLY A 101 -3.22 -6.86 13.77
C GLY A 101 -3.66 -5.45 13.34
N ALA A 102 -4.96 -5.20 13.31
CA ALA A 102 -5.54 -3.90 12.94
C ALA A 102 -5.08 -2.79 13.89
N ALA A 103 -5.07 -3.06 15.19
CA ALA A 103 -4.53 -2.13 16.20
C ALA A 103 -3.03 -1.86 16.00
N THR A 104 -2.26 -2.88 15.63
CA THR A 104 -0.83 -2.73 15.33
C THR A 104 -0.61 -1.83 14.13
N LEU A 105 -1.39 -2.00 13.06
CA LEU A 105 -1.34 -1.13 11.88
C LEU A 105 -1.74 0.31 12.20
N ALA A 106 -2.79 0.49 12.99
CA ALA A 106 -3.22 1.81 13.45
C ALA A 106 -2.11 2.49 14.26
N LEU A 107 -1.48 1.79 15.19
CA LEU A 107 -0.38 2.33 15.99
C LEU A 107 0.83 2.72 15.14
N LEU A 108 1.20 1.89 14.16
CA LEU A 108 2.26 2.22 13.21
C LEU A 108 1.91 3.48 12.39
N LEU A 109 0.66 3.59 11.95
CA LEU A 109 0.19 4.75 11.19
C LEU A 109 0.19 6.02 12.06
N THR A 110 -0.28 5.94 13.30
CA THR A 110 -0.20 7.03 14.29
C THR A 110 1.24 7.50 14.46
N VAL A 111 2.19 6.60 14.71
CA VAL A 111 3.61 6.98 14.85
C VAL A 111 4.12 7.67 13.58
N TYR A 112 3.79 7.14 12.40
CA TYR A 112 4.14 7.76 11.13
C TYR A 112 3.55 9.18 11.00
N LEU A 113 2.27 9.36 11.31
CA LEU A 113 1.59 10.65 11.22
C LEU A 113 2.17 11.68 12.19
N PHE A 114 2.56 11.27 13.40
CA PHE A 114 3.28 12.15 14.32
C PHE A 114 4.65 12.56 13.77
N LEU A 115 5.43 11.62 13.23
CA LEU A 115 6.72 11.94 12.61
C LEU A 115 6.57 12.89 11.42
N ASP A 116 5.57 12.65 10.57
CA ASP A 116 5.23 13.52 9.44
C ASP A 116 4.75 14.90 9.90
N ALA A 117 3.96 14.97 10.97
CA ALA A 117 3.50 16.23 11.55
C ALA A 117 4.68 17.11 11.98
N PHE A 118 5.59 16.58 12.80
CA PHE A 118 6.77 17.34 13.24
C PHE A 118 7.70 17.68 12.07
N GLY A 119 7.90 16.74 11.14
CA GLY A 119 8.75 16.97 9.97
C GLY A 119 8.22 18.06 9.06
N SER A 120 6.94 17.98 8.69
CA SER A 120 6.31 18.95 7.77
C SER A 120 6.09 20.32 8.39
N LEU A 121 5.81 20.41 9.71
CA LEU A 121 5.77 21.68 10.42
C LEU A 121 7.16 22.34 10.48
N GLY A 122 8.21 21.56 10.78
CA GLY A 122 9.59 22.06 10.82
C GLY A 122 10.05 22.58 9.46
N ILE A 123 9.88 21.76 8.41
CA ILE A 123 10.21 22.17 7.04
C ILE A 123 9.36 23.37 6.59
N GLY A 124 8.07 23.41 6.98
CA GLY A 124 7.19 24.54 6.68
C GLY A 124 7.67 25.85 7.30
N TYR A 125 8.27 25.81 8.49
CA TYR A 125 8.90 26.96 9.13
C TYR A 125 10.18 27.38 8.41
N ASP A 126 11.05 26.42 8.07
CA ASP A 126 12.31 26.69 7.37
C ASP A 126 12.11 27.24 5.95
N LEU A 127 11.04 26.81 5.27
CA LEU A 127 10.70 27.28 3.94
C LEU A 127 10.00 28.64 3.93
N TYR A 128 9.66 29.24 5.07
CA TYR A 128 9.01 30.55 5.08
C TYR A 128 9.96 31.65 4.55
N PRO A 129 9.58 32.50 3.57
CA PRO A 129 8.27 32.67 2.90
C PRO A 129 8.20 32.09 1.47
N VAL A 130 9.01 31.11 1.13
CA VAL A 130 9.06 30.46 -0.18
C VAL A 130 7.73 29.77 -0.52
N ARG A 131 7.36 29.80 -1.81
CA ARG A 131 6.12 29.21 -2.31
C ARG A 131 6.05 27.71 -1.98
N GLY A 132 5.04 27.31 -1.20
CA GLY A 132 4.86 25.93 -0.73
C GLY A 132 4.85 25.77 0.79
N TRP A 133 5.37 26.75 1.54
CA TRP A 133 5.45 26.70 3.01
C TRP A 133 4.08 26.43 3.68
N GLY A 134 3.04 27.14 3.25
CA GLY A 134 1.69 26.99 3.82
C GLY A 134 1.09 25.60 3.60
N TRP A 135 1.43 24.93 2.48
CA TRP A 135 0.98 23.56 2.22
C TRP A 135 1.66 22.55 3.14
N MET A 136 2.93 22.76 3.47
CA MET A 136 3.65 21.91 4.42
C MET A 136 3.13 22.08 5.85
N VAL A 137 2.88 23.33 6.27
CA VAL A 137 2.28 23.60 7.59
C VAL A 137 0.89 22.98 7.69
N PHE A 138 0.04 23.15 6.66
CA PHE A 138 -1.28 22.56 6.62
C PHE A 138 -1.25 21.02 6.68
N ASN A 139 -0.35 20.39 5.92
CA ASN A 139 -0.14 18.94 5.99
C ASN A 139 0.24 18.51 7.41
N GLY A 140 1.18 19.20 8.05
CA GLY A 140 1.60 18.85 9.40
C GLY A 140 0.52 18.99 10.46
N LEU A 141 -0.35 20.00 10.33
CA LEU A 141 -1.52 20.15 11.19
C LEU A 141 -2.53 19.03 11.00
N ILE A 142 -2.79 18.61 9.75
CA ILE A 142 -3.67 17.46 9.46
C ILE A 142 -3.07 16.18 10.06
N SER A 143 -1.78 15.92 9.80
CA SER A 143 -1.11 14.73 10.32
C SER A 143 -1.14 14.70 11.85
N LEU A 144 -0.99 15.84 12.52
CA LEU A 144 -1.11 15.94 13.98
C LEU A 144 -2.52 15.68 14.50
N PHE A 145 -3.55 16.11 13.76
CA PHE A 145 -4.94 15.92 14.15
C PHE A 145 -5.43 14.47 13.93
N LEU A 146 -4.90 13.80 12.90
CA LEU A 146 -5.27 12.44 12.54
C LEU A 146 -4.48 11.36 13.27
N GLY A 147 -3.25 11.67 13.71
CA GLY A 147 -2.34 10.74 14.41
C GLY A 147 -2.80 10.41 15.81
#